data_AF-A0AA90S9H7-F1
#
_entry.id   AF-A0AA90S9H7-F1
#
_cell.length_a   1.000
_cell.length_b   1.000
_cell.length_c   1.000
_cell.angle_alpha   90.00
_cell.angle_beta   90.00
_cell.angle_gamma   90.00
#
_symmetry.space_group_name_H-M   'P 1'
#
loop_
_entity.id
_entity.type
_entity.pdbx_description
1 polymer ?
#
loop_
_entity_poly.entity_id
_entity_poly.type
_entity_poly.pdbx_seq_one_letter_code
_entity_poly.pdbx_strand_id
1 'polypeptide(L)'
;MADTAFQVEVVSVEERLWSGEASYVIAQTTEGELGVLAHHEPLFGQLVQGGAVAIQTTAGERLAAAIRGGFLSVTGEKVTVLADGAEWASSLDEATVRRELDAAPDGSDEQVVAQGRLRALEYLAGK
;
A
#
# COMPACT_ATOMS: atom_id res chain seq x y z
N MET A 1 2.25 23.10 -16.97
CA MET A 1 1.86 22.45 -15.70
C MET A 1 2.45 21.07 -15.78
N ALA A 2 3.37 20.72 -14.87
CA ALA A 2 4.10 19.46 -14.97
C ALA A 2 3.12 18.28 -14.92
N ASP A 3 3.33 17.29 -15.77
CA ASP A 3 2.51 16.10 -15.90
C ASP A 3 2.79 15.17 -14.70
N THR A 4 2.21 15.52 -13.55
CA THR A 4 2.48 14.85 -12.27
C THR A 4 1.55 13.67 -12.01
N ALA A 5 0.62 13.39 -12.92
CA ALA A 5 -0.32 12.29 -12.80
C ALA A 5 0.24 11.04 -13.49
N PHE A 6 -0.01 9.87 -12.92
CA PHE A 6 0.27 8.59 -13.54
C PHE A 6 -0.82 7.58 -13.18
N GLN A 7 -0.99 6.57 -14.03
CA GLN A 7 -2.00 5.54 -13.79
C GLN A 7 -1.52 4.63 -12.65
N VAL A 8 -2.39 4.37 -11.67
CA VAL A 8 -2.10 3.42 -10.60
C VAL A 8 -3.20 2.38 -10.56
N GLU A 9 -2.82 1.12 -10.39
CA GLU A 9 -3.73 -0.02 -10.24
C GLU A 9 -3.35 -0.85 -9.00
N VAL A 10 -4.36 -1.23 -8.22
CA VAL A 10 -4.22 -2.22 -7.15
C VAL A 10 -5.05 -3.43 -7.57
N VAL A 11 -4.37 -4.57 -7.75
CA VAL A 11 -4.96 -5.82 -8.21
C VAL A 11 -4.64 -6.92 -7.23
N SER A 12 -5.60 -7.81 -6.99
CA SER A 12 -5.37 -9.09 -6.32
C SER A 12 -5.45 -10.24 -7.32
N VAL A 13 -5.21 -11.46 -6.83
CA VAL A 13 -5.41 -12.68 -7.61
C VAL A 13 -6.87 -12.84 -8.04
N GLU A 14 -7.81 -12.34 -7.24
CA GLU A 14 -9.24 -12.55 -7.42
C GLU A 14 -9.87 -11.46 -8.29
N GLU A 15 -9.48 -10.20 -8.07
CA GLU A 15 -10.09 -9.06 -8.75
C GLU A 15 -9.21 -7.82 -8.77
N ARG A 16 -9.66 -6.83 -9.54
CA ARG A 16 -9.07 -5.50 -9.52
C ARG A 16 -9.73 -4.67 -8.43
N LEU A 17 -8.98 -4.41 -7.37
CA LEU A 17 -9.46 -3.72 -6.18
C LEU A 17 -9.64 -2.21 -6.39
N TRP A 18 -8.74 -1.60 -7.17
CA TRP A 18 -8.81 -0.16 -7.46
C TRP A 18 -8.01 0.22 -8.70
N SER A 19 -8.46 1.25 -9.42
CA SER A 19 -7.53 2.07 -10.21
C SER A 19 -8.06 3.45 -10.52
N GLY A 20 -7.11 4.35 -10.72
CA GLY A 20 -7.33 5.73 -11.11
C GLY A 20 -6.00 6.42 -11.34
N GLU A 21 -6.05 7.73 -11.50
CA GLU A 21 -4.86 8.56 -11.57
C GLU A 21 -4.39 8.96 -10.17
N ALA A 22 -3.08 8.87 -9.95
CA ALA A 22 -2.45 9.29 -8.72
C ALA A 22 -1.34 10.31 -9.01
N SER A 23 -1.06 11.12 -8.00
CA SER A 23 0.10 12.03 -7.98
C SER A 23 1.30 11.43 -7.27
N TYR A 24 1.07 10.45 -6.38
CA TYR A 24 2.09 9.84 -5.56
C TYR A 24 1.64 8.49 -5.00
N VAL A 25 2.58 7.55 -4.87
CA VAL A 25 2.38 6.24 -4.25
C VAL A 25 3.50 5.97 -3.24
N ILE A 26 3.15 5.44 -2.07
CA ILE A 26 4.10 4.83 -1.12
C ILE A 26 3.85 3.33 -1.13
N ALA A 27 4.91 2.53 -1.21
CA ALA A 27 4.82 1.09 -1.05
C ALA A 27 5.95 0.57 -0.16
N GLN A 28 5.62 -0.34 0.76
CA GLN A 28 6.62 -1.05 1.54
C GLN A 28 7.10 -2.29 0.80
N THR A 29 8.38 -2.29 0.48
CA THR A 29 9.09 -3.39 -0.18
C THR A 29 10.01 -4.10 0.80
N THR A 30 10.54 -5.25 0.38
CA THR A 30 11.56 -5.98 1.17
C THR A 30 12.85 -5.18 1.37
N GLU A 31 13.13 -4.22 0.49
CA GLU A 31 14.30 -3.33 0.56
C GLU A 31 14.03 -2.03 1.34
N GLY A 32 12.83 -1.88 1.91
CA GLY A 32 12.40 -0.69 2.63
C GLY A 32 11.20 0.01 1.98
N GLU A 33 11.01 1.28 2.32
CA GLU A 33 9.88 2.08 1.86
C GLU A 33 10.23 2.83 0.57
N LEU A 34 9.39 2.68 -0.46
CA LEU A 34 9.57 3.32 -1.77
C LEU A 34 8.46 4.34 -2.02
N GLY A 35 8.86 5.57 -2.34
CA GLY A 35 7.96 6.60 -2.86
C GLY A 35 8.08 6.72 -4.38
N VAL A 36 6.95 6.64 -5.08
CA VAL A 36 6.87 6.71 -6.54
C VAL A 36 6.14 7.99 -6.96
N LEU A 37 6.78 8.77 -7.83
CA LEU A 37 6.24 9.97 -8.46
C LEU A 37 6.08 9.75 -9.96
N ALA A 38 5.48 10.72 -10.66
CA ALA A 38 5.43 10.71 -12.12
C ALA A 38 6.84 10.60 -12.73
N HIS A 39 6.94 9.82 -13.81
CA HIS A 39 8.19 9.55 -14.54
C HIS A 39 9.30 8.88 -13.71
N HIS A 40 8.94 8.11 -12.68
CA HIS A 40 9.90 7.28 -11.97
C HIS A 40 10.52 6.23 -12.93
N GLU A 41 11.82 5.95 -12.74
CA GLU A 41 12.53 4.91 -13.50
C GLU A 41 11.82 3.55 -13.33
N PRO A 42 11.68 2.74 -14.38
CA PRO A 42 11.05 1.43 -14.26
C PRO A 42 11.68 0.58 -13.16
N LEU A 43 10.84 -0.01 -12.31
CA LEU A 43 11.26 -0.78 -11.16
C LEU A 43 10.30 -1.95 -10.95
N PHE A 44 10.84 -3.10 -10.60
CA PHE A 44 10.06 -4.25 -10.14
C PHE A 44 10.56 -4.66 -8.77
N GLY A 45 9.66 -4.72 -7.78
CA GLY A 45 10.01 -4.97 -6.39
C GLY A 45 9.03 -5.92 -5.71
N GLN A 46 9.49 -6.62 -4.68
CA GLN A 46 8.64 -7.45 -3.85
C GLN A 46 8.07 -6.62 -2.69
N LEU A 47 6.77 -6.72 -2.46
CA LEU A 47 6.11 -6.10 -1.31
C LEU A 47 6.40 -6.93 -0.06
N VAL A 48 6.70 -6.27 1.05
CA VAL A 48 6.92 -6.95 2.33
C VAL A 48 5.61 -7.61 2.79
N GLN A 49 5.71 -8.79 3.41
CA GLN A 49 4.54 -9.39 4.04
C GLN A 49 4.06 -8.52 5.21
N GLY A 50 2.74 -8.33 5.32
CA GLY A 50 2.17 -7.38 6.27
C GLY A 50 2.62 -5.94 6.02
N GLY A 51 2.96 -5.60 4.78
CA GLY A 51 3.28 -4.23 4.39
C GLY A 51 2.04 -3.36 4.23
N ALA A 52 2.24 -2.09 3.93
CA ALA A 52 1.19 -1.16 3.55
C ALA A 52 1.55 -0.40 2.27
N VAL A 53 0.51 0.01 1.54
CA VAL A 53 0.59 0.87 0.36
C VAL A 53 -0.31 2.09 0.60
N ALA A 54 0.15 3.26 0.19
CA ALA A 54 -0.62 4.49 0.17
C ALA A 54 -0.66 5.08 -1.24
N ILE A 55 -1.79 5.68 -1.61
CA ILE A 55 -2.02 6.30 -2.90
C ILE A 55 -2.62 7.68 -2.65
N GLN A 56 -1.98 8.71 -3.19
CA GLN A 56 -2.52 10.07 -3.21
C GLN A 56 -3.11 10.32 -4.60
N THR A 57 -4.44 10.36 -4.71
CA THR A 57 -5.12 10.63 -5.98
C THR A 57 -4.84 12.06 -6.46
N THR A 58 -5.08 12.32 -7.75
CA THR A 58 -4.99 13.67 -8.32
C THR A 58 -6.02 14.65 -7.72
N ALA A 59 -7.10 14.14 -7.14
CA ALA A 59 -8.11 14.91 -6.42
C ALA A 59 -7.70 15.27 -4.97
N GLY A 60 -6.53 14.81 -4.50
CA GLY A 60 -6.07 15.04 -3.13
C GLY A 60 -6.63 14.05 -2.10
N GLU A 61 -7.37 13.02 -2.53
CA GLU A 61 -7.81 11.93 -1.67
C GLU A 61 -6.65 10.98 -1.36
N ARG A 62 -6.53 10.57 -0.10
CA ARG A 62 -5.57 9.54 0.33
C ARG A 62 -6.29 8.22 0.49
N LEU A 63 -5.74 7.21 -0.15
CA LEU A 63 -6.14 5.82 0.00
C LEU A 63 -4.96 5.07 0.62
N ALA A 64 -5.23 4.13 1.51
CA ALA A 64 -4.20 3.26 2.04
C ALA A 64 -4.75 1.85 2.21
N ALA A 65 -3.90 0.85 1.99
CA ALA A 65 -4.26 -0.55 2.14
C ALA A 65 -3.14 -1.31 2.85
N ALA A 66 -3.52 -2.20 3.76
CA ALA A 66 -2.62 -3.22 4.30
C ALA A 66 -2.53 -4.36 3.28
N ILE A 67 -1.32 -4.82 2.99
CA ILE A 67 -1.02 -5.81 1.96
C ILE A 67 -0.43 -7.05 2.63
N ARG A 68 -0.95 -8.23 2.29
CA ARG A 68 -0.41 -9.51 2.79
C ARG A 68 0.96 -9.84 2.20
N GLY A 69 1.27 -9.30 1.02
CA GLY A 69 2.48 -9.53 0.24
C GLY A 69 2.19 -9.30 -1.24
N GLY A 70 3.18 -9.58 -2.09
CA GLY A 70 3.03 -9.52 -3.54
C GLY A 70 4.14 -8.72 -4.21
N PHE A 71 3.82 -7.98 -5.27
CA PHE A 71 4.79 -7.27 -6.10
C PHE A 71 4.33 -5.86 -6.46
N LEU A 72 5.32 -4.99 -6.61
CA LEU A 72 5.17 -3.66 -7.18
C LEU A 72 5.84 -3.63 -8.55
N SER A 73 5.09 -3.21 -9.56
CA SER A 73 5.60 -2.96 -10.90
C SER A 73 5.43 -1.48 -11.22
N VAL A 74 6.54 -0.78 -11.43
CA VAL A 74 6.59 0.61 -11.87
C VAL A 74 7.09 0.62 -13.30
N THR A 75 6.29 1.17 -14.20
CA THR A 75 6.68 1.53 -15.56
C THR A 75 6.65 3.06 -15.68
N GLY A 76 7.23 3.61 -16.75
CA GLY A 76 7.33 5.07 -16.91
C GLY A 76 5.99 5.83 -16.87
N GLU A 77 4.87 5.14 -17.08
CA GLU A 77 3.52 5.74 -17.13
C GLU A 77 2.53 5.11 -16.13
N LYS A 78 2.86 3.95 -15.54
CA LYS A 78 1.92 3.18 -14.71
C LYS A 78 2.60 2.50 -13.53
N VAL A 79 1.92 2.53 -12.38
CA VAL A 79 2.25 1.69 -11.22
C VAL A 79 1.18 0.63 -11.03
N THR A 80 1.59 -0.61 -10.84
CA THR A 80 0.70 -1.73 -10.54
C THR A 80 1.16 -2.41 -9.26
N VAL A 81 0.26 -2.44 -8.28
CA VAL A 81 0.41 -3.17 -7.01
C VAL A 81 -0.31 -4.50 -7.18
N LEU A 82 0.45 -5.57 -7.33
CA LEU A 82 -0.05 -6.94 -7.40
C LEU A 82 -0.02 -7.54 -6.01
N ALA A 83 -1.13 -7.49 -5.28
CA ALA A 83 -1.22 -7.94 -3.90
C ALA A 83 -1.77 -9.37 -3.80
N ASP A 84 -1.18 -10.21 -2.96
CA ASP A 84 -1.76 -11.53 -2.63
C ASP A 84 -3.09 -11.38 -1.87
N GLY A 85 -3.24 -10.26 -1.17
CA GLY A 85 -4.46 -9.83 -0.51
C GLY A 85 -4.27 -8.41 0.01
N ALA A 86 -5.34 -7.62 -0.02
CA ALA A 86 -5.32 -6.24 0.45
C ALA A 86 -6.57 -5.89 1.25
N GLU A 87 -6.40 -5.10 2.28
CA GLU A 87 -7.47 -4.61 3.14
C GLU A 87 -7.37 -3.09 3.24
N TRP A 88 -8.43 -2.37 2.84
CA TRP A 88 -8.42 -0.91 2.84
C TRP A 88 -8.42 -0.37 4.27
N ALA A 89 -7.57 0.62 4.54
CA ALA A 89 -7.49 1.25 5.85
C ALA A 89 -8.82 1.88 6.28
N SER A 90 -9.65 2.32 5.32
CA SER A 90 -10.97 2.88 5.59
C SER A 90 -11.98 1.88 6.16
N SER A 91 -11.74 0.57 6.01
CA SER A 91 -12.58 -0.47 6.62
C SER A 91 -12.04 -1.00 7.96
N LEU A 92 -10.87 -0.53 8.40
CA LEU A 92 -10.21 -0.98 9.63
C LEU A 92 -10.62 -0.13 10.84
N ASP A 93 -10.72 -0.77 12.01
CA ASP A 93 -10.87 -0.08 13.30
C ASP A 93 -9.54 -0.05 14.05
N GLU A 94 -8.99 1.15 14.27
CA GLU A 94 -7.68 1.36 14.88
C GLU A 94 -7.57 0.74 16.28
N ALA A 95 -8.64 0.82 17.08
CA ALA A 95 -8.65 0.26 18.43
C ALA A 95 -8.59 -1.27 18.42
N THR A 96 -9.28 -1.91 17.48
CA THR A 96 -9.27 -3.36 17.28
C THR A 96 -7.90 -3.82 16.79
N VAL A 97 -7.36 -3.18 15.75
CA VAL A 97 -6.03 -3.51 15.19
C VAL A 97 -4.94 -3.39 16.25
N ARG A 98 -4.98 -2.35 17.11
CA ARG A 98 -4.02 -2.22 18.22
C ARG A 98 -4.11 -3.36 19.22
N ARG A 99 -5.33 -3.77 19.60
CA ARG A 99 -5.51 -4.92 20.51
C ARG A 99 -5.00 -6.21 19.89
N GLU A 100 -5.22 -6.42 18.59
CA GLU A 100 -4.67 -7.57 17.86
C GLU A 100 -3.14 -7.56 17.91
N LEU A 101 -2.52 -6.40 17.65
CA LEU A 101 -1.07 -6.24 17.69
C LEU A 101 -0.49 -6.49 19.09
N ASP A 102 -1.12 -5.93 20.12
CA ASP A 102 -0.67 -6.09 21.52
C ASP A 102 -0.84 -7.52 22.04
N ALA A 103 -1.82 -8.27 21.51
CA ALA A 103 -2.07 -9.66 21.89
C ALA A 103 -1.23 -10.66 21.10
N ALA A 104 -0.68 -10.26 19.94
CA ALA A 104 0.07 -11.13 19.06
C ALA A 104 1.45 -11.49 19.66
N PRO A 105 1.87 -12.77 19.60
CA PRO A 105 3.21 -13.16 20.03
C PRO A 105 4.31 -12.50 19.20
N ASP A 106 5.44 -12.18 19.83
CA ASP A 106 6.58 -11.60 19.15
C ASP A 106 7.12 -12.51 18.03
N GLY A 107 7.27 -11.95 16.83
CA GLY A 107 7.73 -12.65 15.63
C GLY A 107 6.68 -13.54 14.96
N SER A 108 5.41 -13.44 15.36
CA SER A 108 4.31 -14.20 14.73
C SER A 108 3.78 -13.53 13.45
N ASP A 109 3.18 -14.35 12.58
CA ASP A 109 2.47 -13.86 11.38
C ASP A 109 1.30 -12.94 11.77
N GLU A 110 0.66 -13.19 12.92
CA GLU A 110 -0.43 -12.37 13.46
C GLU A 110 0.07 -10.95 13.78
N GLN A 111 1.27 -10.85 14.39
CA GLN A 111 1.90 -9.57 14.68
C GLN A 111 2.22 -8.82 13.39
N VAL A 112 2.78 -9.51 12.38
CA VAL A 112 3.13 -8.92 11.07
C VAL A 112 1.88 -8.39 10.37
N VAL A 113 0.78 -9.14 10.35
CA VAL A 113 -0.48 -8.70 9.75
C VAL A 113 -1.07 -7.50 10.48
N ALA A 114 -1.12 -7.53 11.82
CA ALA A 114 -1.63 -6.42 12.61
C ALA A 114 -0.79 -5.15 12.46
N GLN A 115 0.54 -5.29 12.34
CA GLN A 115 1.45 -4.17 12.09
C GLN A 115 1.18 -3.51 10.73
N GLY A 116 0.97 -4.30 9.67
CA GLY A 116 0.60 -3.79 8.35
C GLY A 116 -0.71 -3.01 8.34
N ARG A 117 -1.73 -3.55 9.02
CA ARG A 117 -3.03 -2.88 9.24
C ARG A 117 -2.87 -1.53 9.95
N LEU A 118 -2.08 -1.50 11.02
CA LEU A 118 -1.84 -0.26 11.76
C LEU A 118 -1.13 0.78 10.88
N ARG A 119 -0.14 0.35 10.10
CA ARG A 119 0.59 1.25 9.21
C ARG A 119 -0.27 1.80 8.08
N ALA A 120 -1.18 1.00 7.54
CA ALA A 120 -2.16 1.48 6.56
C ALA A 120 -3.07 2.57 7.15
N LEU A 121 -3.49 2.44 8.41
CA LEU A 121 -4.24 3.48 9.12
C LEU A 121 -3.42 4.76 9.30
N GLU A 122 -2.13 4.64 9.62
CA GLU A 122 -1.21 5.78 9.74
C GLU A 122 -1.09 6.54 8.41
N TYR A 123 -0.88 5.83 7.30
CA TYR A 123 -0.84 6.43 5.96
C TYR A 123 -2.14 7.12 5.58
N LEU A 124 -3.29 6.52 5.89
CA LEU A 124 -4.60 7.13 5.65
C LEU A 124 -4.73 8.46 6.44
N ALA A 125 -4.28 8.47 7.69
CA ALA A 125 -4.25 9.65 8.54
C ALA A 125 -3.19 10.69 8.12
N GLY A 126 -2.28 10.33 7.21
CA GLY A 126 -1.17 11.19 6.78
C GLY A 126 -0.05 11.33 7.80
N LYS A 127 0.13 10.31 8.64
CA LYS A 127 1.20 10.23 9.63
C LYS A 127 2.41 9.50 9.08
#